data_AF-A0A7I7PIH5-F1
#
_entry.id   AF-A0A7I7PIH5-F1
#
_cell.length_a   1.000
_cell.length_b   1.000
_cell.length_c   1.000
_cell.angle_alpha   90.00
_cell.angle_beta   90.00
_cell.angle_gamma   90.00
#
_symmetry.space_group_name_H-M   'P 1'
#
loop_
_entity.id
_entity.type
_entity.pdbx_description
1 polymer ?
#
loop_
_entity_poly.entity_id
_entity_poly.type
_entity_poly.pdbx_seq_one_letter_code
_entity_poly.pdbx_strand_id
1 'polypeptide(L)' 'MDSASCERCNYVKESPGWHVSTRLDENGWHTAEFTTPTGMHYHSTAPPLPGAFMVMVSEVETRIGIALTQLHAA' A
#
# COMPACT_ATOMS: atom_id res chain seq x y z
N MET A 1 6.47 5.01 15.69
CA MET A 1 5.92 6.35 16.04
C MET A 1 4.92 6.63 14.95
N ASP A 2 3.71 6.12 15.14
CA ASP A 2 2.79 5.81 14.04
C ASP A 2 1.71 6.91 13.94
N SER A 3 2.15 8.17 13.96
CA SER A 3 1.27 9.34 14.02
C SER A 3 0.71 9.77 12.66
N ALA A 4 0.95 9.00 11.59
CA ALA A 4 0.65 9.41 10.22
C ALA A 4 -0.70 8.91 9.68
N SER A 5 -1.47 8.12 10.43
CA SER A 5 -2.65 7.39 9.91
C SER A 5 -4.02 7.95 10.32
N CYS A 6 -4.10 8.99 11.16
CA CYS A 6 -5.40 9.55 11.50
C CYS A 6 -6.04 10.25 10.28
N GLU A 7 -7.36 10.32 10.26
CA GLU A 7 -8.15 10.93 9.17
C GLU A 7 -7.64 12.33 8.81
N ARG A 8 -7.46 13.20 9.81
CA ARG A 8 -6.98 14.58 9.60
C ARG A 8 -5.62 14.63 8.91
N CYS A 9 -4.69 13.75 9.29
CA CYS A 9 -3.38 13.68 8.67
C CYS A 9 -3.45 13.16 7.23
N ASN A 10 -4.41 12.28 6.91
CA ASN A 10 -4.63 11.82 5.55
C ASN A 10 -5.14 12.96 4.65
N TYR A 11 -6.15 13.73 5.08
CA TYR A 11 -6.63 14.87 4.31
C TYR A 11 -5.55 15.94 4.04
N VAL A 12 -4.64 16.17 4.99
CA VAL A 12 -3.52 17.09 4.75
C VAL A 12 -2.62 16.59 3.60
N LYS A 13 -2.33 15.30 3.55
CA LYS A 13 -1.49 14.68 2.51
C LYS A 13 -2.18 14.63 1.12
N GLU A 14 -3.49 14.84 1.06
CA GLU A 14 -4.27 14.93 -0.19
C GLU A 14 -4.43 16.37 -0.70
N SER A 15 -4.01 17.36 0.10
CA SER A 15 -4.11 18.77 -0.28
C SER A 15 -3.11 19.19 -1.37
N PRO A 16 -3.40 20.24 -2.16
CA PRO A 16 -2.51 20.67 -3.24
C PRO A 16 -1.06 20.92 -2.79
N GLY A 17 -0.10 20.52 -3.62
CA GLY A 17 1.33 20.66 -3.33
C GLY A 17 1.91 19.49 -2.52
N TRP A 18 1.08 18.60 -1.97
CA TRP A 18 1.53 17.28 -1.53
C TRP A 18 1.61 16.34 -2.73
N HIS A 19 2.64 15.48 -2.73
CA HIS A 19 2.79 14.41 -3.71
C HIS A 19 3.14 13.11 -3.03
N VAL A 20 2.61 12.00 -3.53
CA VAL A 20 2.89 10.67 -3.01
C VAL A 20 3.24 9.74 -4.16
N SER A 21 4.39 9.08 -4.07
CA SER A 21 4.77 7.99 -4.96
C SER A 21 4.89 6.68 -4.18
N THR A 22 4.68 5.56 -4.86
CA THR A 22 4.90 4.23 -4.26
C THR A 22 5.92 3.47 -5.07
N ARG A 23 6.82 2.78 -4.37
CA ARG A 23 7.82 1.90 -4.98
C ARG A 23 7.73 0.51 -4.37
N LEU A 24 7.92 -0.49 -5.22
CA LEU A 24 8.12 -1.88 -4.82
C LEU A 24 9.63 -2.16 -4.92
N ASP A 25 10.22 -2.69 -3.86
CA ASP A 25 11.60 -3.16 -3.93
C ASP A 25 11.70 -4.60 -4.46
N GLU A 26 12.92 -5.09 -4.68
CA GLU A 26 13.18 -6.44 -5.19
C GLU A 26 12.66 -7.56 -4.27
N ASN A 27 12.44 -7.24 -2.99
CA ASN A 27 11.92 -8.15 -1.97
C ASN A 27 10.39 -8.06 -1.82
N GLY A 28 9.72 -7.23 -2.63
CA GLY A 28 8.28 -7.04 -2.60
C GLY A 28 7.78 -6.09 -1.51
N TRP A 29 8.65 -5.32 -0.85
CA TRP A 29 8.21 -4.32 0.13
C TRP A 29 7.75 -3.04 -0.55
N HIS A 30 6.53 -2.62 -0.20
CA HIS A 30 6.00 -1.34 -0.60
C HIS A 30 6.55 -0.24 0.30
N THR A 31 7.14 0.79 -0.32
CA THR A 31 7.49 2.04 0.36
C THR A 31 6.72 3.18 -0.28
N ALA A 32 6.08 3.99 0.55
CA ALA A 32 5.48 5.25 0.15
C ALA A 32 6.47 6.40 0.39
N GLU A 33 6.65 7.26 -0.60
CA GLU A 33 7.42 8.49 -0.49
C GLU A 33 6.48 9.69 -0.59
N PHE A 34 6.57 10.58 0.40
CA PHE A 34 5.78 11.80 0.49
C PHE A 34 6.68 13.00 0.23
N THR A 35 6.30 13.83 -0.72
CA THR A 35 6.87 15.16 -0.92
C THR A 35 5.90 16.19 -0.37
N THR A 36 6.36 16.96 0.60
CA THR A 36 5.58 18.07 1.19
C THR A 36 5.58 19.29 0.26
N PRO A 37 4.65 20.25 0.44
CA PRO A 37 4.64 21.50 -0.32
C PRO A 37 5.92 22.33 -0.20
N THR A 38 6.70 22.15 0.86
CA THR A 38 7.99 22.82 1.06
C THR A 38 9.16 22.06 0.44
N GLY A 39 8.91 20.94 -0.26
CA GLY A 39 9.94 20.13 -0.92
C GLY A 39 10.62 19.11 -0.01
N MET A 40 10.17 18.93 1.24
CA MET A 40 10.71 17.87 2.11
C MET A 40 10.21 16.49 1.71
N HIS A 41 11.09 15.49 1.78
CA HIS A 41 10.82 14.10 1.43
C HIS A 41 10.77 13.22 2.68
N TYR A 42 9.75 12.36 2.77
CA TYR A 42 9.60 11.39 3.85
C TYR A 42 9.22 10.02 3.30
N HIS A 43 9.77 8.94 3.88
CA HIS A 43 9.45 7.57 3.48
C HIS A 43 8.70 6.84 4.60
N SER A 44 7.73 6.02 4.19
CA SER A 44 6.96 5.15 5.08
C SER A 44 6.92 3.75 4.49
N THR A 45 7.29 2.76 5.29
CA THR A 45 7.20 1.34 4.97
C THR A 45 6.35 0.70 6.05
N ALA A 46 5.48 -0.23 5.67
CA ALA A 46 4.72 -1.00 6.65
C ALA A 46 5.70 -1.75 7.58
N PRO A 47 5.43 -1.81 8.89
CA PRO A 47 6.23 -2.65 9.77
C PRO A 47 6.16 -4.12 9.32
N PRO A 48 7.17 -4.94 9.64
CA PRO A 48 7.12 -6.37 9.39
C PRO A 48 5.85 -6.97 9.98
N LEU A 49 5.25 -7.93 9.27
CA LEU A 49 4.04 -8.58 9.75
C LEU A 49 4.31 -9.31 11.08
N PRO A 50 3.38 -9.20 12.05
CA PRO A 50 3.52 -9.90 13.31
C PRO A 50 3.23 -11.40 13.12
N GLY A 51 4.27 -12.19 12.83
CA GLY A 51 4.21 -13.65 12.84
C GLY A 51 4.26 -14.33 11.45
N ALA A 52 4.05 -15.65 11.45
CA ALA A 52 4.05 -16.46 10.22
C ALA A 52 2.82 -16.16 9.36
N PHE A 53 3.02 -16.06 8.05
CA PHE A 53 1.95 -15.88 7.08
C PHE A 53 1.03 -17.11 7.06
N MET A 54 -0.12 -17.02 7.72
CA MET A 54 -1.26 -17.89 7.42
C MET A 54 -2.14 -17.17 6.41
N VAL A 55 -2.04 -17.59 5.14
CA VAL A 55 -2.95 -17.13 4.10
C VAL A 55 -4.18 -18.03 4.14
N MET A 56 -5.25 -17.54 4.75
CA MET A 56 -6.57 -18.18 4.72
C MET A 56 -7.30 -17.68 3.47
N VAL A 57 -7.30 -18.46 2.40
CA VAL A 57 -8.03 -18.11 1.18
C VAL A 57 -9.48 -18.55 1.34
N SER A 58 -10.41 -17.60 1.21
CA SER A 58 -11.84 -17.89 1.20
C SER A 58 -12.28 -18.57 -0.09
N GLU A 59 -13.44 -19.24 -0.05
CA GLU A 59 -14.05 -19.81 -1.26
C GLU A 59 -14.34 -18.73 -2.32
N VAL A 60 -14.73 -17.53 -1.88
CA VAL A 60 -15.01 -16.39 -2.77
C VAL A 60 -13.73 -15.92 -3.47
N GLU A 61 -12.63 -15.73 -2.74
CA GLU A 61 -11.34 -15.33 -3.34
C GLU A 61 -10.84 -16.38 -4.33
N THR A 62 -11.03 -17.67 -4.04
CA THR A 62 -10.70 -18.75 -4.97
C THR A 62 -11.51 -18.64 -6.26
N ARG A 63 -12.83 -18.40 -6.16
CA ARG A 63 -13.70 -18.24 -7.33
C ARG A 63 -13.33 -17.02 -8.17
N ILE A 64 -12.99 -15.90 -7.52
CA ILE A 64 -12.51 -14.68 -8.20
C ILE A 64 -11.22 -15.00 -8.96
N GLY A 65 -10.26 -15.68 -8.33
CA GLY A 65 -9.00 -16.07 -8.96
C GLY A 65 -9.22 -16.91 -10.22
N ILE A 66 -10.05 -17.95 -10.14
CA ILE A 66 -10.38 -18.82 -11.28
C ILE A 66 -11.00 -18.01 -12.43
N ALA A 67 -11.99 -17.15 -12.13
CA ALA A 67 -12.65 -16.34 -13.14
C ALA A 67 -11.69 -15.38 -13.85
N LEU A 68 -10.80 -14.71 -13.10
CA LEU A 68 -9.79 -13.84 -13.68
C LEU A 68 -8.80 -14.60 -14.58
N THR A 69 -8.38 -15.81 -14.19
CA THR A 69 -7.53 -16.65 -15.03
C THR A 69 -8.22 -17.05 -16.33
N GLN A 70 -9.50 -17.41 -16.27
CA GLN A 70 -10.27 -17.76 -17.47
C GLN A 70 -10.44 -16.58 -18.43
N LEU A 71 -10.66 -15.36 -17.92
CA LEU A 71 -10.75 -14.16 -18.75
C LEU A 71 -9.44 -13.82 -19.46
N HIS A 72 -8.29 -14.02 -18.81
CA HIS A 72 -6.99 -13.79 -19.44
C HIS A 72 -6.59 -14.87 -20.47
N ALA A 73 -7.29 -16.00 -20.49
CA ALA A 73 -7.03 -17.11 -21.41
C ALA A 73 -7.88 -17.09 -22.69
N ALA A 74 -8.80 -16.13 -22.82
CA ALA A 74 -9.69 -15.93 -23.97
C ALA A 74 -9.14 -14.84 -24.91
#